data_AF-A0A928IMK3-F1
#
_entry.id   AF-A0A928IMK3-F1
#
_cell.length_a   1.000
_cell.length_b   1.000
_cell.length_c   1.000
_cell.angle_alpha   90.00
_cell.angle_beta   90.00
_cell.angle_gamma   90.00
#
_symmetry.space_group_name_H-M   'P 1'
#
loop_
_entity.id
_entity.type
_entity.pdbx_description
1 polymer ?
#
loop_
_entity_poly.entity_id
_entity_poly.type
_entity_poly.pdbx_seq_one_letter_code
_entity_poly.pdbx_strand_id
1 'polypeptide(L)' 'MSELYVKRIRDLREDSDKTQKEVADFLGTSQTMYARYERGANELPLRHLVALCKYYRVSSDYILGLSDKKR' A
#
# COMPACT_ATOMS: atom_id res chain seq x y z
N MET A 1 -13.49 2.71 3.65
CA MET A 1 -12.44 1.92 2.95
C MET A 1 -12.50 0.48 3.45
N SER A 2 -12.38 -0.52 2.56
CA SER A 2 -12.45 -1.93 2.97
C SER A 2 -11.28 -2.28 3.89
N GLU A 3 -11.53 -3.05 4.96
CA GLU A 3 -10.48 -3.52 5.87
C GLU A 3 -9.39 -4.31 5.13
N LEU A 4 -9.78 -5.00 4.06
CA LEU A 4 -8.91 -5.80 3.21
C LEU A 4 -7.83 -4.98 2.49
N TYR A 5 -8.17 -3.78 2.04
CA TYR A 5 -7.24 -2.90 1.32
C TYR A 5 -6.10 -2.42 2.23
N VAL A 6 -6.44 -1.99 3.45
CA VAL A 6 -5.47 -1.52 4.45
C VAL A 6 -4.53 -2.66 4.85
N LYS A 7 -5.09 -3.85 5.04
CA LYS A 7 -4.33 -5.06 5.33
C LYS A 7 -3.34 -5.40 4.22
N ARG A 8 -3.77 -5.40 2.95
CA ARG A 8 -2.90 -5.76 1.81
C ARG A 8 -1.70 -4.84 1.64
N ILE A 9 -1.85 -3.54 1.89
CA ILE A 9 -0.70 -2.62 1.84
C ILE A 9 0.33 -2.96 2.91
N ARG A 10 -0.15 -3.27 4.12
CA ARG A 10 0.73 -3.68 5.22
C ARG A 10 1.41 -5.01 4.91
N ASP A 11 0.65 -6.01 4.49
CA ASP A 11 1.15 -7.34 4.14
C ASP A 11 2.22 -7.26 3.03
N LEU A 12 1.98 -6.48 1.97
CA LEU A 12 2.97 -6.29 0.88
C LEU A 12 4.28 -5.65 1.37
N ARG A 13 4.18 -4.70 2.30
CA ARG A 13 5.36 -4.08 2.90
C ARG A 13 6.14 -5.10 3.75
N GLU A 14 5.43 -5.86 4.59
CA GLU A 14 6.02 -6.85 5.49
C GLU A 14 6.61 -8.03 4.72
N ASP A 15 5.92 -8.53 3.69
CA ASP A 15 6.41 -9.54 2.73
C ASP A 15 7.71 -9.10 2.02
N SER A 16 7.95 -7.80 1.92
CA SER A 16 9.12 -7.22 1.26
C SER A 16 10.23 -6.79 2.23
N ASP A 17 10.10 -7.12 3.53
CA ASP A 17 11.00 -6.72 4.61
C ASP A 17 11.25 -5.20 4.67
N LYS A 18 10.22 -4.41 4.36
CA LYS A 18 10.31 -2.94 4.31
C LYS A 18 9.78 -2.28 5.57
N THR A 19 10.47 -1.24 6.00
CA THR A 19 9.97 -0.31 7.01
C THR A 19 8.95 0.66 6.39
N GLN A 20 8.08 1.22 7.23
CA GLN A 20 7.15 2.27 6.79
C GLN A 20 7.88 3.51 6.25
N LYS A 21 9.10 3.77 6.74
CA LYS A 21 9.93 4.89 6.29
C LYS A 21 10.43 4.66 4.87
N GLU A 22 10.95 3.47 4.54
CA GLU A 22 11.42 3.15 3.20
C GLU A 22 10.31 3.26 2.14
N VAL A 23 9.11 2.75 2.43
CA VAL A 23 7.99 2.86 1.49
C VAL A 23 7.52 4.31 1.37
N ALA A 24 7.49 5.05 2.49
CA ALA A 24 7.14 6.46 2.45
C ALA A 24 8.13 7.28 1.60
N ASP A 25 9.43 7.00 1.73
CA ASP A 25 10.48 7.66 0.95
C ASP A 25 10.35 7.33 -0.55
N PHE A 26 10.06 6.08 -0.89
CA PHE A 26 9.74 5.67 -2.28
C PHE A 26 8.52 6.42 -2.83
N LEU A 27 7.49 6.62 -2.01
CA LEU A 27 6.28 7.34 -2.40
C LEU A 27 6.43 8.88 -2.37
N GLY A 28 7.55 9.41 -1.88
CA GLY A 28 7.73 10.84 -1.69
C GLY A 28 6.79 11.43 -0.63
N THR A 29 6.51 10.69 0.44
CA THR A 29 5.65 11.12 1.55
C THR A 29 6.32 10.90 2.91
N SER A 30 5.70 11.39 4.00
CA SER A 30 6.24 11.17 5.34
C SER A 30 5.88 9.78 5.87
N GLN A 31 6.75 9.21 6.71
CA GLN A 31 6.49 7.93 7.38
C GLN A 31 5.15 7.95 8.14
N THR A 32 4.84 9.05 8.81
CA THR A 32 3.57 9.22 9.55
C THR A 32 2.36 9.20 8.61
N MET A 33 2.48 9.80 7.42
CA MET A 33 1.40 9.77 6.42
C MET A 33 1.19 8.37 5.88
N TYR A 34 2.28 7.66 5.55
CA TYR A 34 2.19 6.27 5.11
C TYR A 34 1.59 5.36 6.19
N ALA A 35 1.99 5.53 7.46
CA ALA A 35 1.40 4.82 8.59
C ALA A 35 -0.11 5.10 8.75
N ARG A 36 -0.58 6.33 8.41
CA ARG A 36 -2.01 6.68 8.38
C ARG A 36 -2.78 5.92 7.30
N TYR A 37 -2.16 5.64 6.15
CA TYR A 37 -2.75 4.80 5.11
C TYR A 37 -2.89 3.35 5.60
N GLU A 38 -1.85 2.79 6.23
CA GLU A 38 -1.86 1.42 6.77
C GLU A 38 -2.78 1.19 7.97
N ARG A 39 -3.43 2.23 8.49
CA ARG A 39 -4.47 2.14 9.53
C ARG A 39 -5.84 2.62 9.07
N GLY A 40 -5.98 2.95 7.78
CA GLY A 40 -7.22 3.47 7.20
C GLY A 40 -7.64 4.85 7.72
N ALA A 41 -6.76 5.57 8.41
CA ALA A 41 -7.07 6.91 8.94
C ALA A 41 -7.04 7.99 7.86
N ASN A 42 -6.35 7.73 6.75
CA ASN A 42 -6.37 8.56 5.55
C ASN A 42 -6.49 7.65 4.33
N GLU A 43 -7.18 8.14 3.29
CA GLU A 43 -7.22 7.46 2.00
C GLU A 43 -5.87 7.59 1.28
N LEU A 44 -5.47 6.54 0.58
CA LEU A 44 -4.26 6.57 -0.23
C LEU A 44 -4.56 7.27 -1.55
N PRO A 45 -3.80 8.31 -1.89
CA PRO A 45 -3.93 8.96 -3.19
C PRO A 45 -3.70 7.98 -4.33
N LEU A 46 -4.48 8.12 -5.41
CA LEU A 46 -4.39 7.24 -6.59
C LEU A 46 -2.96 7.13 -7.16
N ARG A 47 -2.20 8.23 -7.14
CA ARG A 47 -0.78 8.24 -7.55
C ARG A 47 0.09 7.26 -6.74
N HIS A 48 -0.15 7.14 -5.44
CA HIS A 48 0.59 6.22 -4.57
C HIS A 48 0.12 4.79 -4.81
N LEU A 49 -1.18 4.57 -5.06
CA LEU A 49 -1.69 3.25 -5.45
C LEU A 49 -0.97 2.73 -6.70
N VAL A 50 -0.91 3.55 -7.76
CA VAL A 50 -0.20 3.18 -8.99
C VAL A 50 1.28 2.91 -8.73
N ALA A 51 1.92 3.71 -7.88
CA ALA A 51 3.33 3.49 -7.50
C ALA A 51 3.53 2.16 -6.75
N LEU A 52 2.67 1.84 -5.78
CA LEU A 52 2.73 0.59 -5.03
C LEU A 52 2.45 -0.63 -5.92
N CYS A 53 1.48 -0.54 -6.83
CA CYS A 53 1.21 -1.59 -7.81
C CYS A 53 2.46 -1.91 -8.65
N LYS A 54 3.16 -0.88 -9.14
CA LYS A 54 4.40 -1.05 -9.91
C LYS A 54 5.55 -1.58 -9.05
N TYR A 55 5.68 -1.09 -7.81
CA TYR A 55 6.75 -1.46 -6.89
C TYR A 55 6.66 -2.93 -6.49
N TYR A 56 5.48 -3.38 -6.05
CA TYR A 56 5.25 -4.76 -5.61
C TYR A 56 4.87 -5.72 -6.74
N ARG A 57 4.76 -5.23 -7.99
CA ARG A 57 4.32 -6.00 -9.17
C ARG A 57 3.00 -6.72 -8.93
N VAL A 58 2.00 -5.95 -8.48
CA VAL A 58 0.64 -6.43 -8.24
C VAL A 58 -0.38 -5.52 -8.91
N SER A 59 -1.52 -6.08 -9.31
CA SER A 59 -2.66 -5.32 -9.80
C SER A 59 -3.31 -4.43 -8.72
N SER A 60 -3.96 -3.35 -9.17
CA SER A 60 -4.82 -2.53 -8.31
C SER A 60 -5.95 -3.35 -7.70
N ASP A 61 -6.49 -4.31 -8.45
CA ASP A 61 -7.58 -5.18 -8.00
C ASP A 61 -7.15 -6.03 -6.80
N TYR A 62 -5.88 -6.45 -6.79
CA TYR A 62 -5.29 -7.05 -5.61
C TYR A 62 -5.23 -6.03 -4.47
N ILE A 63 -4.59 -4.87 -4.61
CA ILE A 63 -4.49 -3.95 -3.46
C ILE A 63 -5.87 -3.52 -2.92
N LEU A 64 -6.86 -3.30 -3.80
CA LEU A 64 -8.20 -2.83 -3.45
C LEU A 64 -9.13 -3.91 -2.88
N GLY A 65 -8.74 -5.19 -2.93
CA GLY A 65 -9.59 -6.29 -2.44
C GLY A 65 -10.63 -6.79 -3.45
N LEU A 66 -10.51 -6.44 -4.73
CA LEU A 66 -11.40 -6.87 -5.80
C LEU A 66 -11.03 -8.25 -6.37
N SER A 67 -9.81 -8.72 -6.13
CA SER A 67 -9.29 -10.02 -6.58
C SER A 67 -8.24 -10.56 -5.61
N ASP A 68 -8.21 -11.85 -5.34
CA ASP A 68 -7.17 -12.48 -4.50
C ASP A 68 -5.89 -12.81 -5.27
N LYS A 69 -5.87 -12.59 -6.59
CA LYS A 69 -4.72 -12.92 -7.44
C LYS A 69 -3.75 -11.75 -7.50
N LYS A 70 -2.52 -11.97 -7.01
CA LYS A 70 -1.32 -11.14 -7.29
C LYS A 70 -0.96 -11.33 -8.78
N ARG A 71 -1.69 -10.68 -9.69
CA ARG A 71 -1.38 -10.59 -11.13
C ARG A 71 -0.59 -9.33 -11.43
#